data_AF-A0A0U2V6C2-F1
#
_entry.id   AF-A0A0U2V6C2-F1
#
_cell.length_a   1.000
_cell.length_b   1.000
_cell.length_c   1.000
_cell.angle_alpha   90.00
_cell.angle_beta   90.00
_cell.angle_gamma   90.00
#
_symmetry.space_group_name_H-M   'P 1'
#
loop_
_entity.id
_entity.type
_entity.pdbx_description
1 polymer ?
#
loop_
_entity_poly.entity_id
_entity_poly.type
_entity_poly.pdbx_seq_one_letter_code
_entity_poly.pdbx_strand_id
1 'polypeptide(L)' 'MYQRTESQMIMPGDFFLPFGGKLAEDNRWVLLAQMFPWGKLEKKYAKNFESQGSEGCIESVSLSAP' A
#
# COMPACT_ATOMS: atom_id res chain seq x y z
N MET A 1 4.15 -5.91 14.39
CA MET A 1 4.28 -6.40 13.00
C MET A 1 3.54 -5.47 12.08
N TYR A 2 4.06 -5.23 10.88
CA TYR A 2 3.38 -4.43 9.86
C TYR A 2 2.01 -5.07 9.56
N GLN A 3 0.93 -4.31 9.75
CA GLN A 3 -0.43 -4.73 9.40
C GLN A 3 -0.85 -3.94 8.17
N ARG A 4 -1.22 -4.68 7.12
CA ARG A 4 -1.70 -4.08 5.89
C ARG A 4 -3.16 -3.67 6.08
N THR A 5 -3.39 -2.36 6.10
CA THR A 5 -4.75 -1.80 6.09
C THR A 5 -5.05 -1.37 4.66
N GLU A 6 -6.23 -1.69 4.13
CA GLU A 6 -6.58 -1.38 2.73
C GLU A 6 -6.63 0.13 2.41
N SER A 7 -6.46 1.00 3.41
CA SER A 7 -6.66 2.44 3.36
C SER A 7 -5.40 3.29 3.65
N GLN A 8 -4.18 2.74 3.61
CA GLN A 8 -2.96 3.50 3.94
C GLN A 8 -2.60 4.63 2.95
N MET A 9 -3.35 4.75 1.84
CA MET A 9 -3.03 5.63 0.73
C MET A 9 -3.91 6.87 0.73
N ILE A 10 -3.55 7.87 1.53
CA ILE A 10 -4.06 9.24 1.37
C ILE A 10 -3.16 9.93 0.35
N MET A 11 -3.72 10.34 -0.80
CA MET A 11 -2.97 11.13 -1.78
C MET A 11 -2.52 12.44 -1.13
N PRO A 12 -1.34 12.99 -1.46
CA PRO A 12 -0.86 14.23 -0.87
C PRO A 12 -1.85 15.40 -0.97
N GLY A 13 -2.66 15.45 -2.04
CA GLY A 13 -3.70 16.48 -2.23
C GLY A 13 -4.93 16.30 -1.35
N ASP A 14 -5.22 15.07 -0.92
CA ASP A 14 -6.35 14.69 -0.05
C ASP A 14 -5.93 14.59 1.42
N PHE A 15 -4.66 14.90 1.72
CA PHE A 15 -4.13 14.87 3.07
C PHE A 15 -4.73 15.99 3.91
N PHE A 16 -5.47 15.59 4.95
CA PHE A 16 -6.11 16.53 5.86
C PHE A 16 -5.12 16.98 6.94
N LEU A 17 -4.72 18.25 6.90
CA LEU A 17 -3.89 18.84 7.95
C LEU A 17 -4.77 19.37 9.09
N PRO A 18 -4.39 19.17 10.37
CA PRO A 18 -5.17 19.62 11.52
C PRO A 18 -5.27 21.15 11.65
N PHE A 19 -4.48 21.88 10.85
CA PHE A 19 -4.44 23.35 10.85
C PHE A 19 -5.18 23.97 9.65
N GLY A 20 -5.92 23.17 8.86
CA GLY A 20 -6.71 23.66 7.73
C GLY A 20 -5.90 24.10 6.50
N GLY A 21 -4.62 23.74 6.43
CA GLY A 21 -3.76 23.94 5.26
C GLY A 21 -3.85 22.80 4.25
N LYS A 22 -3.27 23.00 3.07
CA LYS A 22 -3.04 21.97 2.05
C LYS A 22 -1.56 21.90 1.71
N LEU A 23 -1.07 20.74 1.28
CA LEU A 23 0.28 20.63 0.75
C LEU A 23 0.37 21.37 -0.60
N ALA A 24 1.46 22.10 -0.81
CA ALA A 24 1.70 22.78 -2.07
C ALA A 24 2.02 21.75 -3.16
N GLU A 25 1.29 21.79 -4.29
CA GLU A 25 1.40 20.79 -5.37
C GLU A 25 2.77 20.81 -6.06
N ASP A 26 3.43 21.98 -6.08
CA ASP A 26 4.78 22.18 -6.63
C ASP A 26 5.89 21.74 -5.66
N ASN A 27 5.55 21.32 -4.44
CA ASN A 27 6.52 20.80 -3.50
C ASN A 27 7.14 19.51 -4.06
N ARG A 28 8.48 19.46 -4.08
CA ARG A 28 9.23 18.31 -4.61
C ARG A 28 8.79 16.97 -4.02
N TRP A 29 8.41 16.92 -2.75
CA TRP A 29 7.92 15.70 -2.09
C TRP A 29 6.51 15.32 -2.54
N VAL A 30 5.64 16.30 -2.76
CA VAL A 30 4.28 16.07 -3.27
C VAL A 30 4.34 15.50 -4.69
N LEU A 31 5.18 16.08 -5.54
CA LEU A 31 5.43 15.57 -6.89
C LEU A 31 6.00 14.15 -6.89
N LEU A 32 6.99 13.86 -6.03
CA LEU A 32 7.55 12.52 -5.89
C LEU A 32 6.47 11.53 -5.41
N ALA A 33 5.67 11.92 -4.43
CA ALA A 33 4.60 11.08 -3.91
C ALA A 33 3.49 10.82 -4.96
N GLN A 34 3.24 11.72 -5.90
CA GLN A 34 2.31 11.45 -7.00
C GLN A 34 2.92 10.52 -8.07
N MET A 35 4.23 10.57 -8.26
CA MET A 35 4.92 9.84 -9.31
C MET A 35 5.06 8.34 -9.02
N PHE A 36 5.22 7.95 -7.76
CA PHE A 36 5.46 6.55 -7.40
C PHE A 36 4.16 5.74 -7.29
N PRO A 37 4.10 4.51 -7.86
CA PRO A 37 2.95 3.63 -7.74
C PRO A 37 2.96 2.93 -6.37
N TRP A 38 2.72 3.68 -5.31
CA TRP A 38 2.82 3.25 -3.92
C TRP A 38 2.04 1.98 -3.61
N GLY A 39 0.83 1.78 -4.13
CA GLY A 39 0.07 0.56 -3.88
C GLY A 39 0.75 -0.72 -4.41
N LYS A 40 1.57 -0.61 -5.46
CA LYS A 40 2.41 -1.74 -5.93
C LYS A 40 3.64 -1.93 -5.05
N LEU A 41 4.24 -0.84 -4.57
CA LEU A 41 5.39 -0.87 -3.66
C LEU A 41 4.99 -1.46 -2.30
N GLU A 42 3.87 -1.01 -1.74
CA GLU A 42 3.29 -1.50 -0.50
C GLU A 42 3.02 -3.01 -0.58
N LYS A 43 2.39 -3.48 -1.67
CA LYS A 43 2.19 -4.92 -1.92
C LYS A 43 3.50 -5.72 -1.91
N LYS A 44 4.59 -5.18 -2.49
CA LYS A 44 5.90 -5.84 -2.48
C LYS A 44 6.54 -5.81 -1.10
N TYR A 45 6.42 -4.69 -0.40
CA TYR A 45 6.95 -4.51 0.94
C TYR A 45 6.24 -5.41 1.96
N ALA A 46 4.91 -5.51 1.88
CA ALA A 46 4.08 -6.35 2.73
C ALA A 46 4.52 -7.82 2.72
N LYS A 47 4.90 -8.36 1.54
CA LYS A 47 5.41 -9.73 1.39
C LYS A 47 6.61 -10.04 2.28
N ASN A 48 7.44 -9.04 2.59
CA ASN A 48 8.61 -9.22 3.45
C ASN A 48 8.22 -9.48 4.92
N PHE A 49 6.97 -9.21 5.29
CA PHE A 49 6.42 -9.42 6.63
C PHE A 49 5.46 -10.62 6.70
N GLU A 50 5.20 -11.29 5.56
CA GLU A 50 4.29 -12.44 5.47
C GLU A 50 4.94 -13.78 5.87
N SER A 51 6.15 -13.77 6.44
CA SER A 51 6.79 -14.98 6.97
C SER A 51 6.99 -14.92 8.48
N GLN A 52 6.62 -16.02 9.15
CA GLN A 52 6.69 -16.34 10.58
C GLN A 52 5.39 -16.16 11.38
N GLY A 53 4.24 -16.58 10.82
CA GLY A 53 2.98 -16.53 11.56
C GLY A 53 1.82 -17.36 11.01
N SER A 54 2.09 -18.49 10.35
CA SER A 54 1.21 -19.68 10.21
C SER A 54 1.64 -20.51 9.01
N GLU A 55 2.15 -21.69 9.29
CA GLU A 55 2.14 -22.80 8.34
C GLU A 55 0.68 -23.22 8.11
N GLY A 56 0.25 -23.43 6.87
CA GLY A 56 -1.00 -24.15 6.58
C GLY A 56 -1.82 -23.63 5.39
N CYS A 57 -1.68 -24.32 4.26
CA CYS A 57 -2.68 -24.50 3.20
C CYS A 57 -3.27 -23.25 2.50
N ILE A 58 -2.81 -23.00 1.28
CA ILE A 58 -3.74 -22.69 0.17
C ILE A 58 -3.42 -23.65 -0.97
N GLU A 59 -3.97 -24.85 -0.89
CA GLU A 59 -4.23 -25.67 -2.06
C GLU A 59 -5.62 -25.27 -2.57
N SER A 60 -5.67 -24.46 -3.62
CA SER A 60 -6.86 -24.30 -4.45
C SER A 60 -6.48 -23.85 -5.87
N VAL A 61 -5.69 -24.69 -6.55
CA VAL A 61 -5.81 -24.78 -8.01
C VAL A 61 -6.77 -25.94 -8.29
N SER A 62 -8.06 -25.65 -8.20
CA SER A 62 -9.11 -26.47 -8.80
C SER A 62 -9.65 -25.72 -10.02
N LEU A 63 -9.28 -26.17 -11.21
CA LEU A 63 -10.11 -26.12 -12.41
C LEU A 63 -9.55 -27.12 -13.44
N SER A 64 -9.98 -28.37 -13.23
CA SER A 64 -10.42 -29.37 -14.21
C SER A 64 -9.72 -29.44 -15.58
N ALA A 65 -9.02 -30.55 -15.83
CA ALA A 65 -9.02 -31.22 -17.13
C ALA A 65 -10.45 -31.69 -17.47
N PRO A 66 -10.83 -31.76 -18.75
CA PRO A 66 -10.38 -32.82 -19.66
C PRO A 66 -9.36 -32.40 -20.72
#